data_AF-A0A960T280-F1
#
_entry.id   AF-A0A960T280-F1
#
_cell.length_a   1.000
_cell.length_b   1.000
_cell.length_c   1.000
_cell.angle_alpha   90.00
_cell.angle_beta   90.00
_cell.angle_gamma   90.00
#
_symmetry.space_group_name_H-M   'P 1'
#
loop_
_entity.id
_entity.type
_entity.pdbx_description
1 polymer ?
#
loop_
_entity_poly.entity_id
_entity_poly.type
_entity_poly.pdbx_seq_one_letter_code
_entity_poly.pdbx_strand_id
1 'polypeptide(L)'
;MKPDFLAPGDNLIAKEMPPDEGETFSRMAWQLLIGPDQGNGQADLELVVRGSDRADGNFFGSVRSVVPLPLSNAVPEWFHVAGGYDVRTGMLSLYVNGRVARVPGRPGAVCSEGSWLSVGSVRNGTEFVSFGAVCSLDELQVYDAPLTAYEVTFLRKNPGLAITPDRLLRITDFQGGPAGGQTVTFQSHAGWFYTIEASTTLRDYVDVTTVRADDGITSVGLTPQQLDAALGPAARPRLFLRVRAL
;
A
#
# COMPACT_ATOMS: atom_id res chain seq x y z
N MET A 1 36.84 -1.33 13.68
CA MET A 1 36.06 -1.84 12.55
C MET A 1 34.64 -1.32 12.73
N LYS A 2 34.22 -0.32 11.94
CA LYS A 2 32.81 0.10 11.96
C LYS A 2 32.03 -1.06 11.31
N PRO A 3 30.91 -1.53 11.88
CA PRO A 3 30.02 -2.41 11.14
C PRO A 3 29.66 -1.71 9.82
N ASP A 4 29.72 -2.40 8.69
CA ASP A 4 29.28 -1.81 7.42
C ASP A 4 27.75 -1.71 7.44
N PHE A 5 27.31 -0.47 7.48
CA PHE A 5 25.94 0.01 7.62
C PHE A 5 25.39 0.37 6.23
N LEU A 6 24.06 0.50 6.10
CA LEU A 6 23.38 0.74 4.80
C LEU A 6 24.06 1.89 4.03
N ALA A 7 24.28 1.71 2.73
CA ALA A 7 24.85 2.73 1.87
C ALA A 7 23.80 3.28 0.89
N PRO A 8 23.88 4.58 0.52
CA PRO A 8 23.08 5.12 -0.57
C PRO A 8 23.24 4.31 -1.87
N GLY A 9 22.13 3.94 -2.49
CA GLY A 9 22.11 3.09 -3.69
C GLY A 9 21.98 1.59 -3.42
N ASP A 10 22.10 1.15 -2.15
CA ASP A 10 21.90 -0.26 -1.79
C ASP A 10 20.48 -0.70 -2.13
N ASN A 11 20.38 -1.80 -2.88
CA ASN A 11 19.11 -2.39 -3.23
C ASN A 11 18.63 -3.32 -2.12
N LEU A 12 17.40 -3.10 -1.67
CA LEU A 12 16.74 -3.99 -0.71
C LEU A 12 15.97 -5.08 -1.45
N ILE A 13 15.15 -4.68 -2.42
CA ILE A 13 14.30 -5.55 -3.21
C ILE A 13 14.23 -5.00 -4.63
N ALA A 14 14.34 -5.85 -5.63
CA ALA A 14 14.23 -5.42 -7.01
C ALA A 14 13.63 -6.49 -7.91
N LYS A 15 12.91 -6.04 -8.93
CA LYS A 15 12.45 -6.88 -10.03
C LYS A 15 13.39 -6.71 -11.20
N GLU A 16 14.04 -7.80 -11.57
CA GLU A 16 14.93 -7.85 -12.72
C GLU A 16 14.15 -7.81 -14.03
N MET A 17 14.84 -7.49 -15.12
CA MET A 17 14.40 -7.66 -16.49
C MET A 17 15.09 -8.86 -17.15
N PRO A 18 14.61 -9.28 -18.34
CA PRO A 18 15.29 -10.32 -19.09
C PRO A 18 16.74 -9.90 -19.36
N PRO A 19 17.71 -10.82 -19.17
CA PRO A 19 19.08 -10.56 -19.55
C PRO A 19 19.13 -10.34 -21.06
N ASP A 20 19.70 -9.22 -21.47
CA ASP A 20 20.00 -8.92 -22.87
C ASP A 20 21.53 -8.93 -23.00
N GLU A 21 22.07 -9.79 -23.86
CA GLU A 21 23.51 -10.05 -23.96
C GLU A 21 24.31 -8.83 -24.44
N GLY A 22 23.65 -7.77 -24.93
CA GLY A 22 24.28 -6.54 -25.44
C GLY A 22 24.27 -5.32 -24.50
N GLU A 23 23.61 -5.36 -23.36
CA GLU A 23 23.41 -4.18 -22.48
C GLU A 23 24.45 -4.11 -21.35
N THR A 24 25.10 -2.96 -21.19
CA THR A 24 26.22 -2.74 -20.26
C THR A 24 25.80 -2.13 -18.91
N PHE A 25 24.52 -1.90 -18.67
CA PHE A 25 24.00 -1.32 -17.43
C PHE A 25 22.74 -2.02 -16.92
N SER A 26 22.45 -1.82 -15.63
CA SER A 26 21.36 -2.45 -14.87
C SER A 26 20.04 -2.43 -15.60
N ARG A 27 19.49 -3.60 -15.87
CA ARG A 27 18.10 -3.72 -16.32
C ARG A 27 17.22 -4.16 -15.16
N MET A 28 16.76 -3.20 -14.36
CA MET A 28 15.68 -3.40 -13.36
C MET A 28 14.37 -2.79 -13.81
N ALA A 29 13.28 -3.56 -13.72
CA ALA A 29 11.93 -3.09 -13.98
C ALA A 29 11.44 -2.15 -12.87
N TRP A 30 11.71 -2.51 -11.61
CA TRP A 30 11.54 -1.64 -10.45
C TRP A 30 12.50 -2.02 -9.32
N GLN A 31 12.77 -1.07 -8.42
CA GLN A 31 13.68 -1.22 -7.29
C GLN A 31 13.15 -0.48 -6.06
N LEU A 32 13.31 -1.09 -4.88
CA LEU A 32 13.30 -0.42 -3.59
C LEU A 32 14.75 -0.36 -3.08
N LEU A 33 15.27 0.84 -2.90
CA LEU A 33 16.66 1.08 -2.52
C LEU A 33 16.79 2.17 -1.45
N ILE A 34 17.98 2.25 -0.87
CA ILE A 34 18.38 3.37 -0.02
C ILE A 34 18.62 4.59 -0.93
N GLY A 35 17.90 5.67 -0.67
CA GLY A 35 18.06 6.94 -1.35
C GLY A 35 19.35 7.67 -0.95
N PRO A 36 19.52 8.93 -1.38
CA PRO A 36 20.68 9.72 -1.03
C PRO A 36 20.84 9.94 0.48
N ASP A 37 22.08 9.91 0.98
CA ASP A 37 22.40 10.33 2.35
C ASP A 37 22.05 11.80 2.54
N GLN A 38 21.34 12.11 3.62
CA GLN A 38 20.97 13.47 4.00
C GLN A 38 22.11 14.23 4.69
N GLY A 39 23.28 13.61 4.86
CA GLY A 39 24.47 14.19 5.49
C GLY A 39 24.44 14.13 7.02
N ASN A 40 23.46 13.44 7.59
CA ASN A 40 23.27 13.25 9.03
C ASN A 40 23.26 11.77 9.44
N GLY A 41 23.69 10.88 8.53
CA GLY A 41 23.65 9.42 8.76
C GLY A 41 22.25 8.82 8.59
N GLN A 42 21.35 9.53 7.90
CA GLN A 42 20.03 9.04 7.53
C GLN A 42 19.82 9.17 6.02
N ALA A 43 18.99 8.29 5.46
CA ALA A 43 18.57 8.37 4.06
C ALA A 43 17.11 7.98 3.92
N ASP A 44 16.42 8.58 2.96
CA ASP A 44 15.07 8.14 2.60
C ASP A 44 15.13 6.78 1.88
N LEU A 45 14.05 6.00 1.93
CA LEU A 45 13.86 4.92 0.98
C LEU A 45 13.36 5.47 -0.34
N GLU A 46 13.83 4.91 -1.45
CA GLU A 46 13.38 5.27 -2.79
C GLU A 46 12.81 4.04 -3.51
N LEU A 47 11.56 4.16 -3.98
CA LEU A 47 10.95 3.23 -4.91
C LEU A 47 11.06 3.83 -6.31
N VAL A 48 11.69 3.11 -7.24
CA VAL A 48 11.89 3.52 -8.63
C VAL A 48 11.22 2.52 -9.57
N VAL A 49 10.46 3.02 -10.54
CA VAL A 49 9.83 2.22 -11.60
C VAL A 49 10.36 2.63 -12.96
N ARG A 50 10.90 1.67 -13.71
CA ARG A 50 11.46 1.87 -15.06
C ARG A 50 10.76 1.06 -16.14
N GLY A 51 10.00 0.04 -15.76
CA GLY A 51 9.36 -0.87 -16.70
C GLY A 51 10.37 -1.86 -17.33
N SER A 52 9.82 -2.92 -17.91
CA SER A 52 10.56 -4.03 -18.50
C SER A 52 10.81 -3.87 -20.00
N ASP A 53 10.03 -3.01 -20.67
CA ASP A 53 10.20 -2.67 -22.09
C ASP A 53 10.88 -1.31 -22.23
N ARG A 54 12.05 -1.30 -22.88
CA ARG A 54 12.82 -0.06 -23.14
C ARG A 54 12.26 0.75 -24.30
N ALA A 55 11.49 0.15 -25.20
CA ALA A 55 10.79 0.87 -26.26
C ALA A 55 9.74 1.83 -25.67
N ASP A 56 9.14 1.47 -24.54
CA ASP A 56 8.19 2.31 -23.82
C ASP A 56 8.87 3.42 -23.00
N GLY A 57 10.19 3.38 -22.83
CA GLY A 57 11.00 4.31 -22.05
C GLY A 57 11.75 3.63 -20.89
N ASN A 58 12.63 4.38 -20.23
CA ASN A 58 13.48 3.86 -19.14
C ASN A 58 13.10 4.43 -17.76
N PHE A 59 11.98 5.16 -17.66
CA PHE A 59 11.56 5.78 -16.41
C PHE A 59 10.06 6.06 -16.42
N PHE A 60 9.36 5.50 -15.43
CA PHE A 60 7.94 5.75 -15.18
C PHE A 60 7.73 6.57 -13.91
N GLY A 61 8.69 6.60 -12.99
CA GLY A 61 8.66 7.49 -11.84
C GLY A 61 9.48 6.98 -10.68
N SER A 62 9.68 7.84 -9.68
CA SER A 62 10.16 7.43 -8.37
C SER A 62 9.44 8.18 -7.25
N VAL A 63 9.45 7.59 -6.06
CA VAL A 63 8.94 8.19 -4.83
C VAL A 63 9.92 7.92 -3.71
N ARG A 64 10.16 8.92 -2.87
CA ARG A 64 10.96 8.80 -1.65
C ARG A 64 10.07 8.78 -0.42
N SER A 65 10.48 8.05 0.61
CA SER A 65 9.77 8.04 1.88
C SER A 65 9.83 9.43 2.54
N VAL A 66 8.82 9.76 3.34
CA VAL A 66 8.81 10.97 4.19
C VAL A 66 9.36 10.71 5.60
N VAL A 67 9.76 9.47 5.86
CA VAL A 67 10.48 9.04 7.07
C VAL A 67 11.84 8.55 6.59
N PRO A 68 12.93 9.20 7.03
CA PRO A 68 14.27 8.71 6.73
C PRO A 68 14.60 7.52 7.63
N LEU A 69 15.46 6.65 7.14
CA LEU A 69 15.99 5.50 7.87
C LEU A 69 17.41 5.81 8.33
N PRO A 70 17.81 5.37 9.53
CA PRO A 70 19.19 5.45 9.95
C PRO A 70 20.03 4.54 9.03
N LEU A 71 21.10 5.09 8.45
CA LEU A 71 22.06 4.28 7.69
C LEU A 71 22.74 3.29 8.62
N SER A 72 23.02 3.72 9.86
CA SER A 72 23.61 2.93 10.93
C SER A 72 22.80 2.99 12.21
N ASN A 73 22.61 1.86 12.89
CA ASN A 73 22.03 1.85 14.23
C ASN A 73 22.80 0.90 15.17
N ALA A 74 23.01 1.33 16.42
CA ALA A 74 23.68 0.51 17.43
C ALA A 74 22.78 -0.60 17.97
N VAL A 75 21.46 -0.38 17.91
CA VAL A 75 20.42 -1.35 18.29
C VAL A 75 19.54 -1.59 17.06
N PRO A 76 19.22 -2.85 16.70
CA PRO A 76 18.32 -3.11 15.57
C PRO A 76 16.95 -2.46 15.77
N GLU A 77 16.44 -1.81 14.73
CA GLU A 77 15.10 -1.21 14.69
C GLU A 77 14.34 -1.76 13.48
N TRP A 78 13.08 -2.16 13.69
CA TRP A 78 12.22 -2.67 12.63
C TRP A 78 11.40 -1.55 12.01
N PHE A 79 11.44 -1.48 10.68
CA PHE A 79 10.63 -0.57 9.89
C PHE A 79 9.64 -1.37 9.05
N HIS A 80 8.36 -1.04 9.16
CA HIS A 80 7.38 -1.54 8.21
C HIS A 80 7.39 -0.68 6.95
N VAL A 81 7.70 -1.30 5.82
CA VAL A 81 7.77 -0.63 4.51
C VAL A 81 6.73 -1.24 3.58
N ALA A 82 5.93 -0.40 2.93
CA ALA A 82 5.05 -0.82 1.85
C ALA A 82 5.15 0.16 0.70
N GLY A 83 5.34 -0.32 -0.52
CA GLY A 83 5.46 0.51 -1.71
C GLY A 83 4.70 -0.09 -2.88
N GLY A 84 4.25 0.75 -3.79
CA GLY A 84 3.53 0.28 -4.97
C GLY A 84 3.39 1.33 -6.06
N TYR A 85 3.06 0.84 -7.24
CA TYR A 85 2.82 1.64 -8.44
C TYR A 85 1.51 1.20 -9.09
N ASP A 86 0.64 2.16 -9.35
CA ASP A 86 -0.60 1.93 -10.09
C ASP A 86 -0.34 2.08 -11.59
N VAL A 87 -0.38 0.96 -12.32
CA VAL A 87 -0.16 0.94 -13.77
C VAL A 87 -1.19 1.76 -14.55
N ARG A 88 -2.42 1.91 -14.04
CA ARG A 88 -3.49 2.64 -14.72
C ARG A 88 -3.31 4.14 -14.61
N THR A 89 -2.94 4.62 -13.42
CA THR A 89 -2.84 6.06 -13.14
C THR A 89 -1.41 6.60 -13.17
N GLY A 90 -0.42 5.72 -13.06
CA GLY A 90 0.99 6.08 -12.89
C GLY A 90 1.37 6.48 -11.47
N MET A 91 0.44 6.42 -10.50
CA MET A 91 0.70 6.90 -9.14
C MET A 91 1.67 5.97 -8.39
N LEU A 92 2.74 6.54 -7.83
CA LEU A 92 3.63 5.84 -6.90
C LEU A 92 3.26 6.17 -5.46
N SER A 93 3.35 5.18 -4.57
CA SER A 93 3.15 5.37 -3.13
C SER A 93 4.22 4.61 -2.35
N LEU A 94 4.74 5.21 -1.29
CA LEU A 94 5.71 4.58 -0.39
C LEU A 94 5.39 4.94 1.06
N TYR A 95 5.23 3.92 1.88
CA TYR A 95 4.88 3.99 3.29
C TYR A 95 6.07 3.50 4.12
N VAL A 96 6.42 4.25 5.16
CA VAL A 96 7.36 3.83 6.20
C VAL A 96 6.69 4.06 7.54
N ASN A 97 6.52 2.99 8.33
CA ASN A 97 5.79 3.00 9.60
C ASN A 97 4.39 3.67 9.50
N GLY A 98 3.72 3.49 8.36
CA GLY A 98 2.39 4.03 8.07
C GLY A 98 2.36 5.48 7.56
N ARG A 99 3.48 6.21 7.58
CA ARG A 99 3.57 7.56 6.96
C ARG A 99 3.81 7.42 5.47
N VAL A 100 2.98 8.08 4.65
CA VAL A 100 2.94 7.90 3.20
C VAL A 100 3.53 9.08 2.43
N ALA A 101 4.26 8.78 1.37
CA ALA A 101 4.58 9.67 0.27
C ALA A 101 3.82 9.23 -0.99
N ARG A 102 3.32 10.18 -1.79
CA ARG A 102 2.69 9.90 -3.09
C ARG A 102 3.22 10.86 -4.14
N VAL A 103 3.61 10.32 -5.29
CA VAL A 103 4.16 11.10 -6.41
C VAL A 103 3.53 10.61 -7.70
N PRO A 104 3.01 11.51 -8.56
CA PRO A 104 2.54 11.12 -9.88
C PRO A 104 3.73 10.70 -10.75
N GLY A 105 3.63 9.52 -11.35
CA GLY A 105 4.50 9.06 -12.42
C GLY A 105 3.76 9.00 -13.75
N ARG A 106 4.34 8.28 -14.70
CA ARG A 106 3.75 7.93 -15.99
C ARG A 106 3.01 6.59 -15.88
N PRO A 107 1.81 6.44 -16.45
CA PRO A 107 1.09 5.16 -16.48
C PRO A 107 1.70 4.15 -17.48
N GLY A 108 1.33 2.89 -17.36
CA GLY A 108 1.60 1.85 -18.36
C GLY A 108 2.91 1.06 -18.19
N ALA A 109 3.60 1.14 -17.06
CA ALA A 109 4.82 0.34 -16.88
C ALA A 109 4.50 -1.16 -16.89
N VAL A 110 5.09 -1.91 -17.82
CA VAL A 110 5.08 -3.38 -17.81
C VAL A 110 6.18 -3.86 -16.86
N CYS A 111 5.88 -4.75 -15.91
CA CYS A 111 6.85 -5.26 -14.93
C CYS A 111 6.67 -6.76 -14.63
N SER A 112 5.88 -7.46 -15.45
CA SER A 112 5.38 -8.83 -15.22
C SER A 112 5.69 -9.76 -16.41
N GLU A 113 6.93 -9.73 -16.85
CA GLU A 113 7.51 -10.41 -18.02
C GLU A 113 8.21 -11.75 -17.69
N GLY A 114 8.13 -12.21 -16.44
CA GLY A 114 8.64 -13.51 -15.97
C GLY A 114 10.08 -13.51 -15.46
N SER A 115 10.77 -12.36 -15.42
CA SER A 115 12.14 -12.28 -14.88
C SER A 115 12.17 -12.34 -13.35
N TRP A 116 13.34 -12.55 -12.76
CA TRP A 116 13.45 -12.81 -11.32
C TRP A 116 13.08 -11.61 -10.43
N LEU A 117 12.55 -11.94 -9.25
CA LEU A 117 12.46 -11.04 -8.10
C LEU A 117 13.64 -11.35 -7.18
N SER A 118 14.41 -10.32 -6.86
CA SER A 118 15.64 -10.42 -6.09
C SER A 118 15.49 -9.66 -4.77
N VAL A 119 15.93 -10.29 -3.68
CA VAL A 119 15.76 -9.80 -2.30
C VAL A 119 17.12 -9.85 -1.61
N GLY A 120 17.53 -8.74 -1.01
CA GLY A 120 18.79 -8.61 -0.26
C GLY A 120 20.06 -8.61 -1.11
N SER A 121 20.02 -9.02 -2.37
CA SER A 121 21.11 -8.87 -3.35
C SER A 121 20.50 -8.88 -4.74
N VAL A 122 21.01 -8.05 -5.64
CA VAL A 122 20.43 -7.89 -6.98
C VAL A 122 21.53 -7.92 -8.03
N ARG A 123 21.30 -8.66 -9.13
CA ARG A 123 22.23 -8.65 -10.25
C ARG A 123 22.05 -7.37 -11.08
N ASN A 124 23.15 -6.75 -11.46
CA ASN A 124 23.14 -5.48 -12.18
C ASN A 124 24.18 -5.53 -13.31
N GLY A 125 23.73 -5.96 -14.50
CA GLY A 125 24.62 -6.18 -15.65
C GLY A 125 25.47 -7.46 -15.50
N THR A 126 26.75 -7.39 -15.88
CA THR A 126 27.73 -8.48 -15.68
C THR A 126 28.20 -8.60 -14.23
N GLU A 127 27.93 -7.59 -13.41
CA GLU A 127 28.30 -7.56 -12.01
C GLU A 127 27.08 -7.88 -11.14
N PHE A 128 27.30 -8.57 -10.03
CA PHE A 128 26.34 -8.54 -8.93
C PHE A 128 26.56 -7.20 -8.24
N VAL A 129 25.53 -6.36 -8.15
CA VAL A 129 25.53 -5.33 -7.11
C VAL A 129 25.13 -6.06 -5.85
N SER A 130 26.15 -6.75 -5.31
CA SER A 130 26.09 -7.35 -3.99
C SER A 130 25.95 -6.24 -2.98
N PHE A 131 25.05 -6.49 -2.07
CA PHE A 131 24.82 -5.78 -0.84
C PHE A 131 26.10 -5.58 0.00
N GLY A 132 26.19 -4.43 0.66
CA GLY A 132 27.24 -4.10 1.62
C GLY A 132 26.83 -4.14 3.10
N ALA A 133 25.56 -4.31 3.49
CA ALA A 133 25.16 -3.91 4.84
C ALA A 133 24.14 -4.82 5.55
N VAL A 134 24.55 -5.58 6.57
CA VAL A 134 23.69 -6.43 7.43
C VAL A 134 22.35 -5.77 7.83
N CYS A 135 21.27 -6.03 7.08
CA CYS A 135 19.90 -5.68 7.45
C CYS A 135 19.02 -6.94 7.35
N SER A 136 18.09 -7.10 8.28
CA SER A 136 17.14 -8.22 8.27
C SER A 136 15.86 -7.81 7.56
N LEU A 137 15.37 -8.67 6.67
CA LEU A 137 14.07 -8.55 6.05
C LEU A 137 13.19 -9.67 6.61
N ASP A 138 11.96 -9.33 6.97
CA ASP A 138 10.96 -10.26 7.46
C ASP A 138 9.60 -9.90 6.87
N GLU A 139 8.69 -10.87 6.79
CA GLU A 139 7.31 -10.68 6.31
C GLU A 139 7.17 -10.08 4.91
N LEU A 140 8.04 -10.50 3.99
CA LEU A 140 7.98 -10.05 2.59
C LEU A 140 6.72 -10.57 1.88
N GLN A 141 5.94 -9.63 1.35
CA GLN A 141 4.71 -9.91 0.59
C GLN A 141 4.67 -9.07 -0.69
N VAL A 142 4.14 -9.64 -1.77
CA VAL A 142 3.96 -8.97 -3.08
C VAL A 142 2.52 -9.13 -3.53
N TYR A 143 1.93 -8.04 -4.00
CA TYR A 143 0.54 -7.96 -4.44
C TYR A 143 0.45 -7.53 -5.91
N ASP A 144 -0.62 -7.92 -6.60
CA ASP A 144 -0.87 -7.64 -8.02
C ASP A 144 -1.66 -6.33 -8.26
N ALA A 145 -1.96 -5.61 -7.18
CA ALA A 145 -2.66 -4.33 -7.22
C ALA A 145 -2.13 -3.35 -6.15
N PRO A 146 -2.27 -2.02 -6.38
CA PRO A 146 -1.97 -1.02 -5.37
C PRO A 146 -2.81 -1.21 -4.11
N LEU A 147 -2.15 -1.35 -2.96
CA LEU A 147 -2.83 -1.45 -1.68
C LEU A 147 -3.39 -0.11 -1.21
N THR A 148 -4.54 -0.16 -0.54
CA THR A 148 -5.13 0.98 0.15
C THR A 148 -4.35 1.32 1.43
N ALA A 149 -4.48 2.56 1.93
CA ALA A 149 -3.83 2.95 3.19
C ALA A 149 -4.31 2.09 4.39
N TYR A 150 -5.55 1.61 4.32
CA TYR A 150 -6.14 0.71 5.29
C TYR A 150 -5.44 -0.66 5.29
N GLU A 151 -5.28 -1.29 4.12
CA GLU A 151 -4.58 -2.57 3.97
C GLU A 151 -3.14 -2.48 4.45
N VAL A 152 -2.42 -1.43 4.07
CA VAL A 152 -1.04 -1.19 4.53
C VAL A 152 -0.97 -1.09 6.05
N THR A 153 -1.92 -0.42 6.68
CA THR A 153 -1.97 -0.29 8.14
C THR A 153 -2.36 -1.61 8.81
N PHE A 154 -3.23 -2.41 8.18
CA PHE A 154 -3.56 -3.75 8.66
C PHE A 154 -2.32 -4.64 8.69
N LEU A 155 -1.56 -4.70 7.58
CA LEU A 155 -0.33 -5.50 7.49
C LEU A 155 0.69 -5.07 8.55
N ARG A 156 0.87 -3.75 8.75
CA ARG A 156 1.75 -3.22 9.80
C ARG A 156 1.36 -3.68 11.21
N LYS A 157 0.06 -3.71 11.52
CA LYS A 157 -0.44 -4.10 12.84
C LYS A 157 -0.46 -5.62 13.04
N ASN A 158 -0.39 -6.39 11.96
CA ASN A 158 -0.53 -7.84 11.97
C ASN A 158 0.57 -8.49 11.11
N PRO A 159 1.84 -8.45 11.53
CA PRO A 159 2.92 -9.16 10.83
C PRO A 159 2.59 -10.67 10.75
N GLY A 160 3.01 -11.34 9.68
CA GLY A 160 2.66 -12.76 9.43
C GLY A 160 1.38 -12.96 8.63
N LEU A 161 0.54 -11.93 8.53
CA LEU A 161 -0.77 -12.03 7.89
C LEU A 161 -0.73 -11.46 6.47
N ALA A 162 -1.36 -12.16 5.52
CA ALA A 162 -1.60 -11.65 4.17
C ALA A 162 -2.93 -10.89 4.08
N ILE A 163 -3.04 -9.96 3.11
CA ILE A 163 -4.33 -9.48 2.62
C ILE A 163 -4.93 -10.60 1.77
N THR A 164 -6.03 -11.15 2.25
CA THR A 164 -6.84 -12.13 1.54
C THR A 164 -8.16 -11.46 1.12
N PRO A 165 -8.88 -11.94 0.09
CA PRO A 165 -10.12 -11.30 -0.37
C PRO A 165 -11.21 -11.17 0.71
N ASP A 166 -11.18 -12.01 1.73
CA ASP A 166 -12.00 -11.94 2.96
C ASP A 166 -11.56 -10.82 3.93
N ARG A 167 -10.38 -10.23 3.73
CA ARG A 167 -9.82 -9.14 4.54
C ARG A 167 -9.92 -7.75 3.89
N LEU A 168 -10.43 -7.67 2.66
CA LEU A 168 -10.79 -6.39 2.04
C LEU A 168 -12.10 -5.88 2.66
N LEU A 169 -12.23 -4.56 2.87
CA LEU A 169 -13.51 -3.97 3.26
C LEU A 169 -14.54 -4.26 2.17
N ARG A 170 -15.42 -5.21 2.46
CA ARG A 170 -16.44 -5.69 1.55
C ARG A 170 -17.75 -5.74 2.30
N ILE A 171 -18.75 -5.01 1.80
CA ILE A 171 -20.13 -5.25 2.21
C ILE A 171 -20.51 -6.65 1.71
N THR A 172 -20.73 -7.55 2.66
CA THR A 172 -21.04 -8.97 2.41
C THR A 172 -22.52 -9.23 2.37
N ASP A 173 -23.30 -8.42 3.08
CA ASP A 173 -24.76 -8.51 3.09
C ASP A 173 -25.40 -7.14 3.32
N PHE A 174 -26.57 -6.95 2.74
CA PHE A 174 -27.37 -5.75 2.89
C PHE A 174 -28.86 -6.13 2.97
N GLN A 175 -29.47 -5.83 4.11
CA GLN A 175 -30.85 -6.24 4.38
C GLN A 175 -31.72 -5.06 4.77
N GLY A 176 -32.93 -5.01 4.20
CA GLY A 176 -33.99 -4.13 4.67
C GLY A 176 -34.57 -4.63 6.00
N GLY A 177 -34.55 -3.77 7.01
CA GLY A 177 -35.17 -4.02 8.31
C GLY A 177 -36.62 -3.57 8.40
N PRO A 178 -37.33 -3.92 9.48
CA PRO A 178 -38.68 -3.43 9.75
C PRO A 178 -38.77 -1.91 9.72
N ALA A 179 -39.90 -1.37 9.26
CA ALA A 179 -40.19 0.07 9.25
C ALA A 179 -39.16 0.96 8.50
N GLY A 180 -38.42 0.40 7.55
CA GLY A 180 -37.46 1.15 6.72
C GLY A 180 -36.04 1.25 7.31
N GLY A 181 -35.75 0.52 8.39
CA GLY A 181 -34.38 0.34 8.85
C GLY A 181 -33.53 -0.42 7.84
N GLN A 182 -32.21 -0.37 7.99
CA GLN A 182 -31.27 -1.07 7.10
C GLN A 182 -30.20 -1.74 7.93
N THR A 183 -29.79 -2.94 7.56
CA THR A 183 -28.63 -3.61 8.16
C THR A 183 -27.55 -3.77 7.10
N VAL A 184 -26.35 -3.27 7.41
CA VAL A 184 -25.17 -3.43 6.56
C VAL A 184 -24.21 -4.36 7.28
N THR A 185 -23.86 -5.48 6.65
CA THR A 185 -22.83 -6.39 7.14
C THR A 185 -21.63 -6.31 6.22
N PHE A 186 -20.44 -6.18 6.81
CA PHE A 186 -19.20 -6.03 6.06
C PHE A 186 -18.03 -6.72 6.75
N GLN A 187 -17.05 -7.14 5.95
CA GLN A 187 -15.76 -7.58 6.46
C GLN A 187 -15.06 -6.41 7.16
N SER A 188 -14.58 -6.66 8.37
CA SER A 188 -13.97 -5.67 9.24
C SER A 188 -12.70 -6.21 9.90
N HIS A 189 -11.99 -5.34 10.61
CA HIS A 189 -10.81 -5.69 11.38
C HIS A 189 -11.01 -5.24 12.82
N ALA A 190 -10.81 -6.17 13.75
CA ALA A 190 -10.92 -5.89 15.17
C ALA A 190 -10.09 -4.66 15.58
N GLY A 191 -10.71 -3.78 16.36
CA GLY A 191 -10.14 -2.54 16.87
C GLY A 191 -10.19 -1.34 15.91
N TRP A 192 -10.63 -1.51 14.67
CA TRP A 192 -10.79 -0.41 13.71
C TRP A 192 -12.16 0.25 13.81
N PHE A 193 -12.23 1.51 13.40
CA PHE A 193 -13.49 2.24 13.30
C PHE A 193 -13.98 2.28 11.85
N TYR A 194 -15.29 2.10 11.68
CA TYR A 194 -15.96 2.17 10.39
C TYR A 194 -17.12 3.13 10.49
N THR A 195 -17.18 4.07 9.55
CA THR A 195 -18.31 4.98 9.41
C THR A 195 -19.19 4.50 8.28
N ILE A 196 -20.50 4.41 8.55
CA ILE A 196 -21.51 4.19 7.53
C ILE A 196 -22.05 5.54 7.11
N GLU A 197 -22.02 5.76 5.80
CA GLU A 197 -22.47 7.00 5.19
C GLU A 197 -23.66 6.71 4.27
N ALA A 198 -24.59 7.66 4.20
CA ALA A 198 -25.80 7.54 3.40
C ALA A 198 -25.96 8.67 2.39
N SER A 199 -26.63 8.38 1.28
CA SER A 199 -26.99 9.35 0.25
C SER A 199 -28.31 8.98 -0.42
N THR A 200 -29.03 9.96 -0.94
CA THR A 200 -30.19 9.77 -1.84
C THR A 200 -29.85 10.11 -3.29
N THR A 201 -28.69 10.72 -3.56
CA THR A 201 -28.31 11.27 -4.87
C THR A 201 -27.03 10.68 -5.46
N LEU A 202 -26.29 9.85 -4.70
CA LEU A 202 -24.94 9.35 -4.99
C LEU A 202 -23.84 10.43 -5.03
N ARG A 203 -24.16 11.70 -4.84
CA ARG A 203 -23.19 12.80 -4.88
C ARG A 203 -22.74 13.19 -3.49
N ASP A 204 -23.71 13.45 -2.63
CA ASP A 204 -23.49 13.93 -1.27
C ASP A 204 -23.76 12.79 -0.30
N TYR A 205 -22.72 12.38 0.43
CA TYR A 205 -22.80 11.37 1.46
C TYR A 205 -22.66 12.02 2.83
N VAL A 206 -23.50 11.60 3.76
CA VAL A 206 -23.51 12.07 5.15
C VAL A 206 -23.25 10.90 6.09
N ASP A 207 -22.45 11.14 7.12
CA ASP A 207 -22.16 10.15 8.16
C ASP A 207 -23.44 9.85 8.96
N VAL A 208 -23.81 8.57 9.06
CA VAL A 208 -24.99 8.11 9.81
C VAL A 208 -24.58 7.59 11.18
N THR A 209 -23.55 6.76 11.23
CA THR A 209 -23.03 6.18 12.46
C THR A 209 -21.59 5.71 12.28
N THR A 210 -20.85 5.64 13.37
CA THR A 210 -19.50 5.07 13.43
C THR A 210 -19.49 3.95 14.45
N VAL A 211 -18.92 2.80 14.07
CA VAL A 211 -18.80 1.62 14.92
C VAL A 211 -17.35 1.21 15.03
N ARG A 212 -16.98 0.67 16.20
CA ARG A 212 -15.71 -0.02 16.37
C ARG A 212 -15.95 -1.49 16.08
N ALA A 213 -15.17 -2.08 15.18
CA ALA A 213 -15.25 -3.50 14.90
C ALA A 213 -14.56 -4.28 16.03
N ASP A 214 -15.19 -5.36 16.48
CA ASP A 214 -14.64 -6.23 17.51
C ASP A 214 -14.16 -7.58 16.93
N ASP A 215 -14.54 -7.91 15.69
CA ASP A 215 -14.13 -9.13 14.99
C ASP A 215 -13.94 -8.89 13.47
N GLY A 216 -13.80 -9.99 12.73
CA GLY A 216 -13.62 -10.00 11.28
C GLY A 216 -14.86 -9.61 10.47
N ILE A 217 -16.07 -9.56 11.06
CA ILE A 217 -17.32 -9.24 10.36
C ILE A 217 -18.18 -8.34 11.24
N THR A 218 -18.32 -7.08 10.86
CA THR A 218 -19.20 -6.15 11.57
C THR A 218 -20.56 -6.08 10.89
N SER A 219 -21.62 -6.22 11.68
CA SER A 219 -23.00 -5.98 11.24
C SER A 219 -23.58 -4.78 11.99
N VAL A 220 -24.09 -3.81 11.25
CA VAL A 220 -24.61 -2.56 11.80
C VAL A 220 -26.05 -2.36 11.37
N GLY A 221 -26.95 -2.31 12.36
CA GLY A 221 -28.32 -1.88 12.16
C GLY A 221 -28.44 -0.36 12.18
N LEU A 222 -28.97 0.21 11.10
CA LEU A 222 -29.38 1.60 10.97
C LEU A 222 -30.87 1.68 11.22
N THR A 223 -31.25 2.38 12.29
CA THR A 223 -32.65 2.67 12.60
C THR A 223 -33.21 3.72 11.63
N PRO A 224 -34.53 3.74 11.40
CA PRO A 224 -35.16 4.83 10.64
C PRO A 224 -34.83 6.21 11.22
N GLN A 225 -34.77 6.35 12.55
CA GLN A 225 -34.44 7.62 13.20
C GLN A 225 -33.02 8.10 12.89
N GLN A 226 -32.05 7.19 12.82
CA GLN A 226 -30.67 7.56 12.43
C GLN A 226 -30.61 8.03 10.98
N LEU A 227 -31.35 7.37 10.08
CA LEU A 227 -31.44 7.78 8.68
C LEU A 227 -32.19 9.12 8.53
N ASP A 228 -33.25 9.34 9.33
CA ASP A 228 -34.01 10.59 9.38
C ASP A 228 -33.17 11.75 9.91
N ALA A 229 -32.33 11.50 10.92
CA ALA A 229 -31.39 12.49 11.43
C ALA A 229 -30.34 12.88 10.39
N ALA A 230 -29.84 11.92 9.61
CA ALA A 230 -28.78 12.17 8.63
C ALA A 230 -29.32 12.79 7.32
N LEU A 231 -30.45 12.31 6.80
CA LEU A 231 -30.96 12.64 5.47
C LEU A 231 -32.28 13.46 5.48
N GLY A 232 -32.83 13.73 6.67
CA GLY A 232 -34.15 14.31 6.85
C GLY A 232 -35.28 13.25 6.81
N PRO A 233 -36.47 13.56 7.35
CA PRO A 233 -37.56 12.59 7.55
C PRO A 233 -38.39 12.28 6.29
N ALA A 234 -38.03 12.86 5.13
CA ALA A 234 -38.77 12.66 3.89
C ALA A 234 -38.65 11.22 3.39
N ALA A 235 -39.68 10.74 2.67
CA ALA A 235 -39.64 9.43 2.04
C ALA A 235 -38.43 9.31 1.11
N ARG A 236 -37.68 8.21 1.24
CA ARG A 236 -36.45 7.94 0.49
C ARG A 236 -36.74 6.91 -0.61
N PRO A 237 -37.10 7.33 -1.83
CA PRO A 237 -37.31 6.39 -2.94
C PRO A 237 -36.01 5.70 -3.36
N ARG A 238 -34.85 6.27 -2.99
CA ARG A 238 -33.52 5.72 -3.21
C ARG A 238 -32.68 5.97 -1.97
N LEU A 239 -31.96 4.95 -1.54
CA LEU A 239 -31.00 5.02 -0.45
C LEU A 239 -29.73 4.30 -0.88
N PHE A 240 -28.62 5.01 -0.80
CA PHE A 240 -27.30 4.49 -1.08
C PHE A 240 -26.51 4.53 0.21
N LEU A 241 -25.81 3.44 0.50
CA LEU A 241 -24.96 3.33 1.67
C LEU A 241 -23.56 2.95 1.22
N ARG A 242 -22.57 3.48 1.92
CA ARG A 242 -21.18 3.05 1.80
C ARG A 242 -20.55 2.96 3.18
N VAL A 243 -19.55 2.10 3.29
CA VAL A 243 -18.77 1.93 4.51
C VAL A 243 -17.37 2.46 4.24
N ARG A 244 -16.85 3.25 5.17
CA ARG A 244 -15.49 3.78 5.13
C ARG A 244 -14.78 3.37 6.42
N ALA A 245 -13.61 2.76 6.30
CA ALA A 245 -12.71 2.56 7.43
C ALA A 245 -11.98 3.87 7.76
N LEU A 246 -11.78 4.14 9.05
CA LEU A 246 -11.05 5.31 9.57
C LEU A 246 -9.61 4.97 9.95
#